data_AF-A0A7C3Q3F4-F1
#
_entry.id   AF-A0A7C3Q3F4-F1
#
_cell.length_a   1.000
_cell.length_b   1.000
_cell.length_c   1.000
_cell.angle_alpha   90.00
_cell.angle_beta   90.00
_cell.angle_gamma   90.00
#
_symmetry.space_group_name_H-M   'P 1'
#
loop_
_entity.id
_entity.type
_entity.pdbx_description
1 polymer ?
#
loop_
_entity_poly.entity_id
_entity_poly.type
_entity_poly.pdbx_seq_one_letter_code
_entity_poly.pdbx_strand_id
1 'polypeptide(L)' 'MPDLKRTPHNGYHYHLSDEALLKYMQWSIETRLTWLEEANQFLFVALSEENKRIREGLRKGEL' A
#
# COMPACT_ATOMS: atom_id res chain seq x y z
N MET A 1 -25.25 -16.13 -6.10
CA MET A 1 -23.86 -16.46 -5.70
C MET A 1 -23.03 -16.59 -6.97
N PRO A 2 -22.20 -15.61 -7.36
CA PRO A 2 -21.29 -15.80 -8.47
C PRO A 2 -19.87 -16.11 -7.98
N ASP A 3 -19.53 -17.39 -8.12
CA ASP A 3 -18.29 -17.92 -8.71
C ASP A 3 -17.00 -17.07 -8.58
N LEU A 4 -16.28 -17.26 -7.46
CA LEU A 4 -14.91 -16.78 -7.26
C LEU A 4 -13.94 -17.67 -8.05
N LYS A 5 -13.66 -17.28 -9.29
CA LYS A 5 -12.53 -17.79 -10.06
C LYS A 5 -11.24 -17.66 -9.23
N ARG A 6 -10.60 -18.80 -8.98
CA ARG A 6 -9.30 -18.95 -8.29
C ARG A 6 -8.25 -18.01 -8.87
N THR A 7 -7.95 -16.92 -8.18
CA THR A 7 -6.75 -16.10 -8.40
C THR A 7 -5.53 -16.79 -7.78
N PRO A 8 -4.33 -16.67 -8.39
CA PRO A 8 -3.14 -17.37 -7.94
C PRO A 8 -2.80 -17.05 -6.48
N HIS A 9 -2.56 -18.10 -5.69
CA HIS A 9 -2.46 -18.14 -4.22
C HIS A 9 -1.26 -17.39 -3.58
N ASN A 10 -0.58 -16.48 -4.27
CA ASN A 10 0.65 -15.84 -3.76
C ASN A 10 0.55 -14.31 -3.71
N GLY A 11 -0.45 -13.78 -3.00
CA GLY A 11 -0.60 -12.34 -2.77
C GLY A 11 -1.12 -12.05 -1.37
N TYR A 12 -0.76 -10.88 -0.83
CA TYR A 12 -1.37 -10.36 0.39
C TYR A 12 -2.74 -9.77 0.03
N HIS A 13 -3.79 -10.23 0.70
CA HIS A 13 -5.12 -9.64 0.62
C HIS A 13 -5.33 -8.71 1.82
N TYR A 14 -5.56 -7.44 1.54
CA TYR A 14 -5.92 -6.45 2.56
C TYR A 14 -7.40 -6.09 2.39
N HIS A 15 -8.11 -6.01 3.50
CA HIS A 15 -9.46 -5.46 3.54
C HIS A 15 -9.40 -4.07 4.15
N LEU A 16 -9.78 -3.06 3.37
CA LEU A 16 -9.94 -1.68 3.85
C LEU A 16 -11.43 -1.38 3.88
N SER A 17 -11.98 -1.11 5.07
CA SER A 17 -13.39 -0.75 5.19
C SER A 17 -13.61 0.73 4.87
N ASP A 18 -14.84 1.07 4.45
CA ASP A 18 -15.22 2.46 4.19
C ASP A 18 -15.08 3.31 5.46
N GLU A 19 -15.36 2.77 6.65
CA GLU A 19 -15.15 3.51 7.91
C GLU A 19 -13.68 3.81 8.17
N ALA A 20 -12.77 2.91 7.81
CA ALA A 20 -11.34 3.12 7.96
C ALA A 20 -10.85 4.26 7.03
N LEU A 21 -11.36 4.29 5.79
CA LEU A 21 -11.07 5.35 4.84
C LEU A 21 -11.59 6.71 5.34
N LEU A 22 -12.83 6.77 5.82
CA LEU A 22 -13.41 8.00 6.35
C LEU A 22 -12.63 8.54 7.56
N LYS A 23 -12.20 7.66 8.48
CA LYS A 23 -11.35 8.05 9.61
C LYS A 23 -10.01 8.61 9.17
N TYR A 24 -9.37 8.00 8.17
CA TYR A 24 -8.13 8.52 7.59
C TYR A 24 -8.32 9.91 6.95
N MET A 25 -9.44 10.14 6.26
CA MET A 25 -9.74 11.44 5.66
C MET A 25 -9.96 12.57 6.68
N GLN A 26 -10.37 12.22 7.90
CA GLN A 26 -10.54 13.18 9.00
C GLN A 26 -9.21 13.63 9.61
N TRP A 27 -8.10 12.94 9.32
CA TRP A 27 -6.80 13.32 9.84
C TRP A 27 -6.34 14.66 9.26
N SER A 28 -5.64 15.44 10.10
CA SER A 28 -4.97 16.64 9.64
C SER A 28 -3.97 16.28 8.54
N ILE A 29 -3.61 17.28 7.73
CA ILE A 29 -2.60 17.08 6.68
C ILE A 29 -1.26 16.65 7.32
N GLU A 30 -0.88 17.26 8.44
CA GLU A 30 0.36 16.93 9.16
C GLU A 30 0.37 15.47 9.62
N THR A 31 -0.70 14.98 10.25
CA THR A 31 -0.80 13.58 10.68
C THR A 31 -0.69 12.62 9.49
N ARG A 32 -1.31 12.95 8.36
CA ARG A 32 -1.21 12.11 7.15
C ARG A 32 0.20 12.09 6.57
N LEU A 33 0.91 13.21 6.60
CA LEU A 33 2.31 13.28 6.16
C LEU A 33 3.23 12.46 7.07
N THR A 34 3.04 12.54 8.40
CA THR A 34 3.80 11.72 9.36
C THR A 34 3.55 10.24 9.12
N TRP A 35 2.28 9.83 8.99
CA TRP A 35 1.94 8.44 8.70
C TRP A 35 2.55 7.94 7.38
N LEU A 36 2.55 8.79 6.34
CA LEU A 36 3.14 8.45 5.05
C LEU A 36 4.66 8.24 5.16
N GLU A 37 5.35 9.07 5.95
CA GLU A 37 6.78 8.93 6.21
C GLU A 37 7.08 7.62 6.96
N GLU A 38 6.33 7.30 8.00
CA GLU A 38 6.46 6.04 8.73
C GLU A 38 6.23 4.82 7.82
N ALA A 39 5.19 4.88 6.98
CA ALA A 39 4.91 3.83 6.00
C ALA A 39 6.06 3.69 4.98
N ASN A 40 6.64 4.81 4.53
CA ASN A 40 7.78 4.80 3.62
C ASN A 40 9.00 4.13 4.25
N GLN A 41 9.31 4.45 5.51
CA GLN A 41 10.41 3.87 6.26
C GLN A 41 10.22 2.36 6.47
N PHE A 42 9.01 1.95 6.86
CA PHE A 42 8.68 0.53 6.98
C PHE A 42 8.89 -0.21 5.66
N LEU A 43 8.36 0.31 4.55
CA LEU A 43 8.51 -0.31 3.23
C LEU A 43 9.97 -0.34 2.76
N PHE A 44 10.77 0.67 3.09
CA PHE A 44 12.19 0.69 2.76
C PHE A 44 12.96 -0.47 3.42
N VAL A 45 12.58 -0.85 4.65
CA VAL A 45 13.21 -1.95 5.39
C VAL A 45 12.58 -3.31 5.03
N ALA A 46 11.27 -3.37 4.85
CA ALA A 46 10.52 -4.62 4.72
C ALA A 46 10.51 -5.21 3.30
N LEU A 47 10.65 -4.38 2.25
CA LEU A 47 10.61 -4.87 0.87
C LEU A 47 11.91 -5.58 0.47
N SER A 48 11.79 -6.60 -0.39
CA SER A 48 12.94 -7.19 -1.08
C SER A 48 13.57 -6.19 -2.07
N GLU A 49 14.83 -6.38 -2.43
CA GLU A 49 15.52 -5.53 -3.41
C GLU A 49 14.83 -5.50 -4.79
N GLU A 50 14.23 -6.62 -5.19
CA GLU A 50 13.39 -6.69 -6.40
C GLU A 50 12.18 -5.74 -6.31
N ASN A 51 11.43 -5.81 -5.20
CA ASN A 51 10.27 -4.95 -5.00
C ASN A 51 10.65 -3.48 -4.83
N LYS A 52 11.83 -3.17 -4.25
CA LYS A 52 12.36 -1.80 -4.20
C LYS A 52 12.64 -1.26 -5.60
N ARG A 53 13.21 -2.06 -6.50
CA ARG A 53 13.46 -1.67 -7.89
C ARG A 53 12.15 -1.39 -8.64
N ILE A 54 11.15 -2.25 -8.48
CA ILE A 54 9.82 -2.05 -9.06
C ILE A 54 9.20 -0.73 -8.54
N ARG A 55 9.24 -0.51 -7.22
CA ARG A 55 8.74 0.73 -6.60
C ARG A 55 9.45 1.97 -7.16
N GLU A 56 10.76 1.91 -7.35
CA GLU A 56 11.53 3.03 -7.88
C GLU A 56 11.21 3.32 -9.35
N GLY A 57 11.01 2.28 -10.16
CA GLY A 57 10.56 2.42 -11.55
C GLY A 57 9.17 3.09 -11.64
N LEU A 58 8.22 2.68 -10.78
CA LEU A 58 6.91 3.33 -10.68
C LEU A 58 7.02 4.79 -10.23
N ARG A 59 7.90 5.09 -9.26
CA ARG A 59 8.13 6.46 -8.77
C ARG A 59 8.64 7.39 -9.87
N LYS A 60 9.46 6.87 -10.79
CA LYS A 60 10.03 7.63 -11.91
C LYS A 60 9.16 7.64 -13.17
N GLY A 61 8.12 6.80 -13.23
CA GLY A 61 7.33 6.60 -14.45
C GLY A 61 8.11 5.86 -15.55
N GLU A 62 9.04 5.00 -15.17
CA GLU A 62 9.91 4.22 -16.08
C GLU A 62 9.39 2.78 -16.30
N LEU A 63 8.19 2.47 -15.79
CA LEU A 63 7.49 1.18 -15.87
C LEU A 63 6.17 1.33 -16.63
#